data_AF-A0A0B7FRE2-F1
#
_entry.id   AF-A0A0B7FRE2-F1
#
_cell.length_a   1.000
_cell.length_b   1.000
_cell.length_c   1.000
_cell.angle_alpha   90.00
_cell.angle_beta   90.00
_cell.angle_gamma   90.00
#
_symmetry.space_group_name_H-M   'P 1'
#
loop_
_entity.id
_entity.type
_entity.pdbx_description
1 polymer ?
#
loop_
_entity_poly.entity_id
_entity_poly.type
_entity_poly.pdbx_seq_one_letter_code
_entity_poly.pdbx_strand_id
1 'polypeptide(L)'
;MSESAGSDNPTFGSDLPLMALDHDDLSTLPSSKSYEAWAASCPKVYHDFGGKIGATRAKLCPFCGKPTRLGQGSNQSLIEHMKSRACIAIQRGLECEILDIPESKEVGTNLRPSTPSTRSGAQLLTPVPSLVLYNTSVNPSPCQGAEVQVSTTVWANYPWHLHDPSMHPSKALSFTVCSQNCTGDTIHICSHSCAGIVPDSQSESCDSCIEAAGSREVKSIVWRAETETPVNGLNLVYYSHKQLCDLLDAKEEKLKKYRLYGIETSRKAKRILGKLNDQKQLMFALAEVDDVAVSRIVKVALRQGCGPNAIVERLKNAQEGLYKCQTYLIDIALLSLRLGGPRLLGVLSKALNIPGISTVYRHAERAYMRPSIAFPTEEEVLKNIDSMCGHPKAMVPSTGIRGFSVLIDKIALEERI
;
A
#
# COMPACT_ATOMS: atom_id res chain seq x y z
N MET A 1 -33.82 -39.58 -25.99
CA MET A 1 -32.46 -40.07 -26.28
C MET A 1 -31.62 -38.83 -26.57
N SER A 2 -31.17 -38.06 -25.56
CA SER A 2 -29.89 -38.19 -24.80
C SER A 2 -28.70 -38.15 -25.77
N GLU A 3 -27.79 -37.17 -25.76
CA GLU A 3 -26.83 -36.76 -24.72
C GLU A 3 -26.47 -35.25 -24.91
N SER A 4 -26.58 -34.35 -23.93
CA SER A 4 -25.64 -33.96 -22.85
C SER A 4 -24.22 -33.58 -23.32
N ALA A 5 -23.95 -32.27 -23.45
CA ALA A 5 -22.61 -31.69 -23.45
C ALA A 5 -22.50 -30.72 -22.25
N GLY A 6 -21.67 -31.11 -21.29
CA GLY A 6 -21.49 -30.48 -19.99
C GLY A 6 -20.66 -29.20 -20.02
N SER A 7 -20.95 -28.33 -19.06
CA SER A 7 -20.18 -27.16 -18.69
C SER A 7 -19.08 -27.55 -17.70
N ASP A 8 -17.82 -27.40 -18.08
CA ASP A 8 -16.69 -27.49 -17.15
C ASP A 8 -16.20 -26.08 -16.82
N ASN A 9 -16.56 -25.64 -15.62
CA ASN A 9 -16.09 -24.42 -14.97
C ASN A 9 -15.02 -24.85 -13.94
N PRO A 10 -13.74 -24.43 -14.03
CA PRO A 10 -12.77 -24.76 -13.00
C PRO A 10 -13.00 -23.86 -11.77
N THR A 11 -13.45 -24.51 -10.70
CA THR A 11 -13.51 -23.95 -9.34
C THR A 11 -12.07 -23.88 -8.81
N PHE A 12 -11.49 -22.70 -8.71
CA PHE A 12 -10.27 -22.50 -7.92
C PHE A 12 -10.67 -22.07 -6.51
N GLY A 13 -10.45 -22.98 -5.57
CA GLY A 13 -10.67 -22.78 -4.14
C GLY A 13 -9.77 -21.67 -3.59
N SER A 14 -10.43 -20.71 -2.95
CA SER A 14 -9.83 -19.69 -2.11
C SER A 14 -9.60 -20.28 -0.71
N ASP A 15 -8.38 -20.71 -0.43
CA ASP A 15 -7.91 -20.97 0.94
C ASP A 15 -6.47 -20.48 1.09
N LEU A 16 -6.33 -19.23 1.54
CA LEU A 16 -5.19 -18.77 2.33
C LEU A 16 -5.61 -17.52 3.13
N PRO A 17 -5.14 -17.37 4.38
CA PRO A 17 -5.76 -16.52 5.37
C PRO A 17 -5.48 -15.05 5.09
N LEU A 18 -6.55 -14.26 5.04
CA LEU A 18 -6.49 -12.81 5.16
C LEU A 18 -5.84 -12.47 6.51
N MET A 19 -4.55 -12.14 6.49
CA MET A 19 -3.98 -11.33 7.55
C MET A 19 -4.59 -9.93 7.40
N ALA A 20 -5.37 -9.54 8.41
CA ALA A 20 -5.84 -8.18 8.59
C ALA A 20 -4.62 -7.26 8.64
N LEU A 21 -4.39 -6.50 7.57
CA LEU A 21 -3.51 -5.34 7.59
C LEU A 21 -4.36 -4.18 8.10
N ASP A 22 -4.10 -3.79 9.34
CA ASP A 22 -4.66 -2.59 9.96
C ASP A 22 -4.35 -1.37 9.06
N HIS A 23 -5.40 -0.70 8.60
CA HIS A 23 -5.36 0.34 7.58
C HIS A 23 -4.87 1.72 8.08
N ASP A 24 -4.20 1.79 9.23
CA ASP A 24 -3.87 3.05 9.90
C ASP A 24 -2.46 3.61 9.60
N ASP A 25 -1.62 2.95 8.79
CA ASP A 25 -0.17 3.26 8.76
C ASP A 25 0.37 4.12 7.60
N LEU A 26 -0.47 4.82 6.84
CA LEU A 26 0.00 5.61 5.67
C LEU A 26 -0.35 7.11 5.68
N SER A 27 -0.53 7.71 6.86
CA SER A 27 -0.62 9.16 7.00
C SER A 27 0.65 9.76 7.61
N THR A 28 1.45 10.45 6.79
CA THR A 28 2.65 11.20 7.20
C THR A 28 2.32 12.59 7.75
N LEU A 29 1.06 13.02 7.68
CA LEU A 29 0.63 14.32 8.16
C LEU A 29 0.46 14.33 9.68
N PRO A 30 1.12 15.25 10.40
CA PRO A 30 1.06 15.33 11.87
C PRO A 30 -0.37 15.49 12.43
N SER A 31 -1.29 16.12 11.69
CA SER A 31 -2.70 16.34 12.07
C SER A 31 -3.62 15.12 11.98
N SER A 32 -3.14 14.00 11.42
CA SER A 32 -3.97 12.81 11.12
C SER A 32 -4.05 11.78 12.24
N LYS A 33 -3.11 11.80 13.20
CA LYS A 33 -3.04 10.84 14.32
C LYS A 33 -2.95 11.61 15.64
N SER A 34 -3.49 11.04 16.73
CA SER A 34 -3.32 11.63 18.06
C SER A 34 -1.85 11.59 18.49
N TYR A 35 -1.42 12.54 19.34
CA TYR A 35 -0.07 12.55 19.89
C TYR A 35 0.28 11.26 20.64
N GLU A 36 -0.72 10.58 21.22
CA GLU A 36 -0.54 9.29 21.88
C GLU A 36 -0.18 8.18 20.89
N ALA A 37 -0.85 8.13 19.74
CA ALA A 37 -0.57 7.17 18.68
C ALA A 37 0.84 7.39 18.08
N TRP A 38 1.22 8.65 17.85
CA TRP A 38 2.58 9.00 17.43
C TRP A 38 3.63 8.59 18.46
N ALA A 39 3.39 8.90 19.74
CA ALA A 39 4.34 8.56 20.79
C ALA A 39 4.47 7.03 20.96
N ALA A 40 3.42 6.25 20.65
CA ALA A 40 3.45 4.80 20.67
C ALA A 40 4.31 4.21 19.53
N SER A 41 4.25 4.76 18.32
CA SER A 41 4.96 4.26 17.13
C SER A 41 6.46 4.60 17.10
N CYS A 42 6.93 5.56 17.91
CA CYS A 42 8.35 5.93 17.92
C CYS A 42 9.28 4.84 18.49
N PRO A 43 10.41 4.54 17.82
CA PRO A 43 11.37 3.55 18.28
C PRO A 43 12.03 3.97 19.60
N LYS A 44 12.24 2.99 20.49
CA LYS A 44 12.95 3.18 21.77
C LYS A 44 14.45 3.18 21.50
N VAL A 45 15.14 4.22 21.96
CA VAL A 45 16.59 4.38 21.82
C VAL A 45 17.20 4.59 23.21
N TYR A 46 18.42 4.13 23.42
CA TYR A 46 19.18 4.42 24.63
C TYR A 46 20.05 5.64 24.36
N HIS A 47 19.89 6.70 25.16
CA HIS A 47 20.64 7.94 24.99
C HIS A 47 21.24 8.38 26.32
N ASP A 48 22.49 8.84 26.26
CA ASP A 48 23.17 9.46 27.40
C ASP A 48 22.74 10.94 27.47
N PHE A 49 22.23 11.37 28.61
CA PHE A 49 21.81 12.76 28.84
C PHE A 49 22.81 13.52 29.72
N GLY A 50 24.06 13.05 29.82
CA GLY A 50 25.16 13.79 30.44
C GLY A 50 25.02 13.91 31.97
N GLY A 51 24.39 12.95 32.63
CA GLY A 51 24.15 13.00 34.07
C GLY A 51 24.01 11.62 34.70
N LYS A 52 25.10 11.16 35.33
CA LYS A 52 25.33 9.87 36.01
C LYS A 52 25.27 8.64 35.09
N ILE A 53 26.28 7.79 35.26
CA ILE A 53 26.66 6.63 34.43
C ILE A 53 25.43 5.75 34.13
N GLY A 54 24.98 5.76 32.88
CA GLY A 54 23.94 4.87 32.38
C GLY A 54 23.11 5.47 31.25
N ALA A 55 23.02 4.78 30.12
CA ALA A 55 22.13 5.16 29.04
C ALA A 55 20.66 5.03 29.47
N THR A 56 19.90 6.12 29.43
CA THR A 56 18.49 6.11 29.84
C THR A 56 17.57 5.88 28.65
N ARG A 57 16.42 5.24 28.89
CA ARG A 57 15.41 4.98 27.86
C ARG A 57 14.85 6.31 27.33
N ALA A 58 15.00 6.52 26.03
CA ALA A 58 14.47 7.68 25.32
C ALA A 58 13.67 7.22 24.10
N LYS A 59 12.84 8.13 23.58
CA LYS A 59 12.25 8.03 22.25
C LYS A 59 12.60 9.28 21.45
N LEU A 60 12.84 9.12 20.17
CA LEU A 60 13.05 10.24 19.26
C LEU A 60 11.70 10.86 18.91
N CYS A 61 11.62 12.19 18.97
CA CYS A 61 10.45 12.90 18.48
C CYS A 61 10.34 12.76 16.95
N PRO A 62 9.17 12.37 16.40
CA PRO A 62 9.02 12.14 14.96
C PRO A 62 9.06 13.44 14.15
N PHE A 63 8.84 14.59 14.80
CA PHE A 63 8.82 15.90 14.11
C PHE A 63 10.16 16.63 14.16
N CYS A 64 10.85 16.63 15.30
CA CYS A 64 12.09 17.40 15.48
C CYS A 64 13.35 16.55 15.69
N GLY A 65 13.22 15.21 15.74
CA GLY A 65 14.33 14.29 15.92
C GLY A 65 15.00 14.31 17.30
N LYS A 66 14.53 15.13 18.25
CA LYS A 66 15.17 15.24 19.57
C LYS A 66 14.88 14.01 20.44
N PRO A 67 15.90 13.44 21.11
CA PRO A 67 15.69 12.35 22.07
C PRO A 67 15.01 12.90 23.32
N THR A 68 13.86 12.33 23.68
CA THR A 68 13.10 12.69 24.88
C THR A 68 13.18 11.56 25.90
N ARG A 69 13.66 11.86 27.11
CA ARG A 69 13.74 10.89 28.21
C ARG A 69 12.34 10.42 28.61
N LEU A 70 12.15 9.12 28.73
CA LEU A 70 10.88 8.54 29.20
C LEU A 70 10.88 8.44 30.73
N GLY A 71 9.80 8.90 31.35
CA GLY A 71 9.50 8.61 32.76
C GLY A 71 9.07 7.13 32.92
N GLN A 72 9.06 6.62 34.16
CA GLN A 72 8.75 5.22 34.52
C GLN A 72 7.53 4.64 33.77
N GLY A 73 7.76 4.06 32.58
CA GLY A 73 6.74 3.39 31.78
C GLY A 73 5.79 4.28 30.95
N SER A 74 5.91 5.61 30.99
CA SER A 74 4.96 6.50 30.30
C SER A 74 5.59 7.29 29.14
N ASN A 75 4.83 7.43 28.04
CA ASN A 75 5.17 8.28 26.89
C ASN A 75 4.81 9.77 27.13
N GLN A 76 4.35 10.15 28.32
CA GLN A 76 3.85 11.48 28.63
C GLN A 76 4.86 12.61 28.35
N SER A 77 6.13 12.39 28.68
CA SER A 77 7.20 13.37 28.44
C SER A 77 7.43 13.64 26.95
N LEU A 78 7.27 12.62 26.10
CA LEU A 78 7.34 12.78 24.64
C LEU A 78 6.11 13.53 24.12
N ILE A 79 4.92 13.24 24.64
CA ILE A 79 3.68 13.94 24.27
C ILE A 79 3.77 15.42 24.66
N GLU A 80 4.27 15.74 25.85
CA GLU A 80 4.51 17.12 26.30
C GLU A 80 5.55 17.84 25.43
N HIS A 81 6.61 17.13 25.03
CA HIS A 81 7.59 17.65 24.07
C HIS A 81 6.96 17.95 22.70
N MET A 82 6.12 17.05 22.18
CA MET A 82 5.41 17.24 20.90
C MET A 82 4.43 18.42 20.97
N LYS A 83 3.81 18.66 22.14
CA LYS A 83 2.95 19.83 22.41
C LYS A 83 3.72 21.11 22.71
N SER A 84 5.05 21.07 22.81
CA SER A 84 5.86 22.27 23.07
C SER A 84 5.81 23.24 21.89
N ARG A 85 5.84 24.55 22.18
CA ARG A 85 5.83 25.59 21.13
C ARG A 85 6.95 25.41 20.10
N ALA A 86 8.12 24.94 20.53
CA ALA A 86 9.25 24.68 19.65
C ALA A 86 8.99 23.50 18.68
N CYS A 87 8.36 22.43 19.16
CA CYS A 87 8.03 21.28 18.32
C CYS A 87 6.87 21.59 17.37
N ILE A 88 5.86 22.34 17.83
CA ILE A 88 4.72 22.78 17.01
C ILE A 88 5.19 23.70 15.87
N ALA A 89 6.18 24.56 16.10
CA ALA A 89 6.73 25.41 15.04
C ALA A 89 7.38 24.58 13.92
N ILE A 90 8.14 23.54 14.28
CA ILE A 90 8.75 22.60 13.32
C ILE A 90 7.68 21.77 12.61
N GLN A 91 6.66 21.31 13.35
CA GLN A 91 5.52 20.57 12.81
C GLN A 91 4.77 21.38 11.74
N ARG A 92 4.50 22.67 12.00
CA ARG A 92 3.87 23.57 11.02
C ARG A 92 4.77 23.82 9.82
N GLY A 93 6.08 23.92 10.01
CA GLY A 93 7.06 24.01 8.91
C GLY A 93 7.00 22.78 7.99
N LEU A 94 6.97 21.58 8.57
CA LEU A 94 6.83 20.32 7.82
C LEU A 94 5.46 20.21 7.13
N GLU A 95 4.37 20.63 7.76
CA GLU A 95 3.04 20.67 7.14
C GLU A 95 3.00 21.64 5.95
N CYS A 96 3.66 22.80 6.05
CA CYS A 96 3.80 23.73 4.93
C CYS A 96 4.69 23.16 3.81
N GLU A 97 5.82 22.52 4.12
CA GLU A 97 6.67 21.87 3.11
C GLU A 97 5.96 20.70 2.40
N ILE A 98 5.11 19.94 3.09
CA ILE A 98 4.33 18.85 2.48
C ILE A 98 3.23 19.41 1.55
N LEU A 99 2.71 20.60 1.83
CA LEU A 99 1.67 21.26 1.05
C LEU A 99 2.22 22.11 -0.11
N ASP A 100 3.42 22.66 0.04
CA ASP A 100 4.14 23.49 -0.93
C ASP A 100 5.49 22.86 -1.30
N ILE A 101 5.53 21.90 -2.23
CA ILE A 101 6.78 21.58 -2.94
C ILE A 101 6.73 22.13 -4.37
N PRO A 102 7.40 23.28 -4.62
CA PRO A 102 8.02 23.60 -5.89
C PRO A 102 9.32 22.81 -6.11
N GLU A 103 9.64 22.63 -7.39
CA GLU A 103 10.89 22.12 -7.96
C GLU A 103 12.17 22.53 -7.20
N SER A 104 12.98 21.52 -6.90
CA SER A 104 14.44 21.51 -6.73
C SER A 104 15.19 22.85 -6.57
N LYS A 105 15.83 23.01 -5.41
CA LYS A 105 17.13 23.70 -5.34
C LYS A 105 18.17 22.80 -4.70
N GLU A 106 19.17 22.47 -5.50
CA GLU A 106 20.45 21.93 -5.06
C GLU A 106 21.10 22.93 -4.10
N VAL A 107 21.41 22.47 -2.89
CA VAL A 107 22.30 23.17 -1.97
C VAL A 107 23.52 22.30 -1.80
N GLY A 108 24.63 22.79 -2.36
CA GLY A 108 25.93 22.16 -2.32
C GLY A 108 26.50 22.05 -0.91
N THR A 109 27.09 20.91 -0.62
CA THR A 109 28.01 20.72 0.50
C THR A 109 29.43 20.73 -0.03
N ASN A 110 30.12 21.85 0.21
CA ASN A 110 31.58 21.93 0.19
C ASN A 110 32.14 21.09 1.35
N LEU A 111 32.86 20.02 1.06
CA LEU A 111 33.78 19.38 2.01
C LEU A 111 35.17 19.33 1.39
N ARG A 112 36.05 20.11 2.01
CA ARG A 112 37.47 20.31 1.74
C ARG A 112 38.25 19.11 2.30
N PRO A 113 39.15 18.46 1.54
CA PRO A 113 40.00 17.41 2.09
C PRO A 113 41.17 18.04 2.86
N SER A 114 41.42 17.53 4.07
CA SER A 114 42.61 17.83 4.86
C SER A 114 43.49 16.59 4.94
N THR A 115 44.59 16.61 4.20
CA THR A 115 45.88 16.02 4.60
C THR A 115 46.69 17.16 5.27
N PRO A 116 47.78 16.95 6.05
CA PRO A 116 48.73 15.83 5.98
C PRO A 116 49.30 15.34 7.35
N SER A 117 50.04 14.23 7.37
CA SER A 117 51.47 14.28 7.72
C SER A 117 52.14 12.92 7.53
N THR A 118 53.13 12.95 6.64
CA THR A 118 54.15 11.93 6.43
C THR A 118 55.11 11.94 7.62
N ARG A 119 55.28 10.81 8.31
CA ARG A 119 56.44 10.59 9.16
C ARG A 119 57.23 9.40 8.63
N SER A 120 58.36 9.78 8.04
CA SER A 120 59.53 8.97 7.78
C SER A 120 59.99 8.24 9.05
N GLY A 121 60.35 6.97 8.89
CA GLY A 121 60.89 6.12 9.94
C GLY A 121 61.57 4.89 9.33
N ALA A 122 62.53 5.12 8.43
CA ALA A 122 63.46 4.09 7.98
C ALA A 122 64.62 3.99 8.97
N GLN A 123 64.77 2.86 9.67
CA GLN A 123 66.02 2.47 10.32
C GLN A 123 66.27 0.96 10.18
N LEU A 124 67.24 0.66 9.30
CA LEU A 124 68.40 -0.21 9.50
C LEU A 124 68.23 -1.64 10.06
N LEU A 125 68.37 -2.58 9.11
CA LEU A 125 69.11 -3.85 9.12
C LEU A 125 69.86 -4.26 10.41
N THR A 126 69.69 -5.54 10.77
CA THR A 126 70.81 -6.40 11.22
C THR A 126 70.70 -7.81 10.60
N PRO A 127 71.82 -8.48 10.26
CA PRO A 127 71.85 -9.75 9.53
C PRO A 127 72.03 -10.94 10.47
N VAL A 128 71.60 -12.14 10.05
CA VAL A 128 71.92 -13.42 10.70
C VAL A 128 72.30 -14.44 9.61
N PRO A 129 73.32 -15.31 9.84
CA PRO A 129 74.22 -15.77 8.78
C PRO A 129 73.79 -17.09 8.12
N SER A 130 74.21 -17.23 6.87
CA SER A 130 74.11 -18.42 6.03
C SER A 130 75.17 -19.47 6.38
N LEU A 131 74.75 -20.75 6.43
CA LEU A 131 75.53 -21.97 6.19
C LEU A 131 74.49 -23.01 5.68
N VAL A 132 74.67 -23.85 4.65
CA VAL A 132 75.87 -24.26 3.92
C VAL A 132 75.51 -25.13 2.69
N LEU A 133 76.41 -25.08 1.70
CA LEU A 133 76.81 -26.00 0.61
C LEU A 133 75.87 -26.50 -0.53
N TYR A 134 76.22 -26.01 -1.72
CA TYR A 134 76.55 -26.72 -2.99
C TYR A 134 75.62 -27.80 -3.55
N ASN A 135 75.05 -27.50 -4.72
CA ASN A 135 75.44 -27.98 -6.06
C ASN A 135 74.23 -28.36 -6.94
N THR A 136 73.93 -27.54 -7.94
CA THR A 136 74.09 -27.84 -9.39
C THR A 136 73.56 -26.64 -10.16
N SER A 137 74.28 -26.20 -11.20
CA SER A 137 73.93 -25.02 -11.98
C SER A 137 72.68 -25.27 -12.83
N VAL A 138 71.54 -24.81 -12.33
CA VAL A 138 70.41 -24.38 -13.15
C VAL A 138 70.16 -22.96 -12.68
N ASN A 139 70.30 -21.96 -13.56
CA ASN A 139 69.99 -20.58 -13.20
C ASN A 139 68.48 -20.51 -12.88
N PRO A 140 68.08 -20.26 -11.62
CA PRO A 140 66.67 -20.21 -11.27
C PRO A 140 66.05 -18.95 -11.89
N SER A 141 65.06 -19.12 -12.77
CA SER A 141 64.24 -18.01 -13.25
C SER A 141 63.18 -17.66 -12.18
N PRO A 142 62.82 -16.37 -12.03
CA PRO A 142 61.74 -15.97 -11.15
C PRO A 142 60.40 -16.49 -11.71
N CYS A 143 59.55 -17.02 -10.83
CA CYS A 143 58.23 -17.48 -11.20
C CYS A 143 57.34 -16.30 -11.60
N GLN A 144 56.80 -16.33 -12.83
CA GLN A 144 55.93 -15.27 -13.34
C GLN A 144 54.45 -15.48 -12.96
N GLY A 145 54.12 -16.66 -12.43
CA GLY A 145 52.75 -17.06 -12.08
C GLY A 145 52.01 -17.69 -13.25
N ALA A 146 51.02 -18.53 -12.93
CA ALA A 146 50.26 -19.28 -13.93
C ALA A 146 49.26 -18.38 -14.64
N GLU A 147 49.20 -18.50 -15.96
CA GLU A 147 48.28 -17.74 -16.80
C GLU A 147 46.85 -18.27 -16.69
N VAL A 148 45.91 -17.35 -16.47
CA VAL A 148 44.47 -17.62 -16.50
C VAL A 148 43.82 -16.69 -17.51
N GLN A 149 43.17 -17.30 -18.49
CA GLN A 149 42.41 -16.59 -19.51
C GLN A 149 41.03 -16.21 -18.95
N VAL A 150 40.65 -14.95 -19.16
CA VAL A 150 39.32 -14.42 -18.83
C VAL A 150 38.70 -13.94 -20.14
N SER A 151 37.50 -14.42 -20.46
CA SER A 151 36.86 -14.09 -21.76
C SER A 151 36.50 -12.62 -21.95
N THR A 152 36.69 -11.78 -20.93
CA THR A 152 36.31 -10.37 -20.91
C THR A 152 37.32 -9.53 -20.16
N THR A 153 37.25 -8.20 -20.31
CA THR A 153 38.17 -7.27 -19.65
C THR A 153 38.17 -7.43 -18.13
N VAL A 154 39.31 -7.86 -17.58
CA VAL A 154 39.53 -8.09 -16.15
C VAL A 154 39.29 -6.82 -15.33
N TRP A 155 39.54 -5.64 -15.89
CA TRP A 155 39.37 -4.35 -15.20
C TRP A 155 37.98 -4.14 -14.59
N ALA A 156 36.93 -4.45 -15.34
CA ALA A 156 35.55 -4.22 -14.91
C ALA A 156 34.86 -5.50 -14.40
N ASN A 157 35.27 -6.66 -14.91
CA ASN A 157 34.59 -7.93 -14.68
C ASN A 157 35.26 -8.79 -13.61
N TYR A 158 36.51 -8.51 -13.25
CA TYR A 158 37.16 -9.19 -12.13
C TYR A 158 36.80 -8.52 -10.80
N PRO A 159 36.37 -9.28 -9.77
CA PRO A 159 36.01 -8.73 -8.47
C PRO A 159 37.28 -8.46 -7.62
N TRP A 160 37.98 -7.37 -7.93
CA TRP A 160 39.26 -6.98 -7.31
C TRP A 160 39.21 -6.86 -5.78
N HIS A 161 38.06 -6.43 -5.22
CA HIS A 161 37.85 -6.31 -3.78
C HIS A 161 37.85 -7.66 -3.04
N LEU A 162 37.80 -8.81 -3.73
CA LEU A 162 37.99 -10.11 -3.08
C LEU A 162 39.43 -10.33 -2.59
N HIS A 163 40.40 -9.59 -3.13
CA HIS A 163 41.79 -9.62 -2.68
C HIS A 163 42.05 -8.71 -1.48
N ASP A 164 41.09 -7.88 -1.09
CA ASP A 164 41.22 -7.00 0.07
C ASP A 164 40.97 -7.81 1.36
N PRO A 165 41.99 -7.97 2.23
CA PRO A 165 41.85 -8.71 3.48
C PRO A 165 40.79 -8.10 4.43
N SER A 166 40.50 -6.79 4.29
CA SER A 166 39.51 -6.10 5.12
C SER A 166 38.06 -6.44 4.75
N MET A 167 37.82 -6.79 3.48
CA MET A 167 36.49 -7.13 2.95
C MET A 167 36.12 -8.60 3.16
N HIS A 168 37.13 -9.48 3.32
CA HIS A 168 36.95 -10.92 3.49
C HIS A 168 37.78 -11.52 4.65
N PRO A 169 37.53 -11.11 5.91
CA PRO A 169 38.32 -11.58 7.07
C PRO A 169 38.20 -13.08 7.36
N SER A 170 37.13 -13.73 6.90
CA SER A 170 36.86 -15.16 7.16
C SER A 170 37.29 -16.10 6.03
N LYS A 171 37.67 -15.59 4.86
CA LYS A 171 38.02 -16.40 3.69
C LYS A 171 38.98 -15.66 2.76
N ALA A 172 40.24 -15.60 3.16
CA ALA A 172 41.32 -15.14 2.29
C ALA A 172 41.48 -16.10 1.10
N LEU A 173 41.68 -15.56 -0.10
CA LEU A 173 41.95 -16.35 -1.29
C LEU A 173 43.31 -17.06 -1.13
N SER A 174 43.41 -18.25 -1.71
CA SER A 174 44.65 -19.05 -1.73
C SER A 174 45.74 -18.51 -2.67
N PHE A 175 45.46 -17.40 -3.37
CA PHE A 175 46.28 -16.86 -4.44
C PHE A 175 46.22 -15.34 -4.50
N THR A 176 47.21 -14.74 -5.17
CA THR A 176 47.28 -13.30 -5.48
C THR A 176 47.49 -13.10 -6.97
N VAL A 177 46.93 -12.04 -7.55
CA VAL A 177 47.17 -11.65 -8.95
C VAL A 177 48.51 -10.89 -9.05
N CYS A 178 49.43 -11.38 -9.89
CA CYS A 178 50.81 -10.90 -9.99
C CYS A 178 51.02 -9.93 -11.15
N SER A 179 50.45 -10.22 -12.31
CA SER A 179 50.52 -9.36 -13.48
C SER A 179 49.26 -9.56 -14.34
N GLN A 180 49.02 -8.60 -15.23
CA GLN A 180 47.90 -8.63 -16.14
C GLN A 180 48.31 -8.04 -17.48
N ASN A 181 47.75 -8.57 -18.56
CA ASN A 181 48.00 -8.03 -19.89
C ASN A 181 47.36 -6.65 -20.07
N CYS A 182 47.90 -5.81 -20.95
CA CYS A 182 47.39 -4.47 -21.23
C CYS A 182 45.98 -4.50 -21.85
N THR A 183 45.63 -5.57 -22.58
CA THR A 183 44.27 -5.80 -23.09
C THR A 183 43.30 -6.23 -22.00
N GLY A 184 43.82 -6.80 -20.90
CA GLY A 184 43.02 -7.28 -19.78
C GLY A 184 42.30 -8.60 -20.04
N ASP A 185 42.76 -9.41 -21.00
CA ASP A 185 42.18 -10.74 -21.31
C ASP A 185 42.85 -11.89 -20.54
N THR A 186 44.05 -11.64 -20.01
CA THR A 186 44.83 -12.64 -19.28
C THR A 186 45.36 -12.06 -17.98
N ILE A 187 45.29 -12.87 -16.92
CA ILE A 187 45.84 -12.57 -15.60
C ILE A 187 46.82 -13.66 -15.19
N HIS A 188 47.95 -13.27 -14.59
CA HIS A 188 48.88 -14.20 -13.97
C HIS A 188 48.59 -14.30 -12.49
N ILE A 189 48.44 -15.53 -12.02
CA ILE A 189 48.09 -15.85 -10.64
C ILE A 189 49.27 -16.56 -9.96
N CYS A 190 49.61 -16.09 -8.77
CA CYS A 190 50.61 -16.70 -7.90
C CYS A 190 49.95 -17.31 -6.68
N SER A 191 50.22 -18.59 -6.41
CA SER A 191 49.82 -19.23 -5.15
C SER A 191 50.57 -18.62 -3.96
N HIS A 192 49.94 -18.55 -2.78
CA HIS A 192 50.64 -18.20 -1.53
C HIS A 192 51.69 -19.24 -1.11
N SER A 193 51.62 -20.46 -1.64
CA SER A 193 52.64 -21.50 -1.46
C SER A 193 53.75 -21.46 -2.51
N CYS A 194 53.80 -20.41 -3.35
CA CYS A 194 54.84 -20.24 -4.36
C CYS A 194 56.21 -19.93 -3.71
N ALA A 195 57.23 -20.72 -4.07
CA ALA A 195 58.61 -20.49 -3.64
C ALA A 195 59.31 -19.34 -4.40
N GLY A 196 58.62 -18.72 -5.37
CA GLY A 196 59.13 -17.60 -6.19
C GLY A 196 60.15 -18.01 -7.26
N ILE A 197 60.52 -19.28 -7.34
CA ILE A 197 61.59 -19.81 -8.21
C ILE A 197 61.04 -21.01 -8.98
N VAL A 198 61.37 -21.11 -10.27
CA VAL A 198 61.08 -22.29 -11.09
C VAL A 198 62.33 -23.16 -11.24
N PRO A 199 62.27 -24.47 -10.94
CA PRO A 199 63.42 -25.36 -11.02
C PRO A 199 63.85 -25.72 -12.45
N ASP A 200 62.99 -25.47 -13.44
CA ASP A 200 63.25 -25.73 -14.86
C ASP A 200 63.21 -24.43 -15.67
N SER A 201 64.27 -24.18 -16.43
CA SER A 201 64.40 -23.01 -17.32
C SER A 201 63.39 -22.95 -18.47
N GLN A 202 62.67 -24.04 -18.74
CA GLN A 202 61.66 -24.09 -19.81
C GLN A 202 60.24 -23.73 -19.34
N SER A 203 59.98 -23.73 -18.04
CA SER A 203 58.67 -23.37 -17.50
C SER A 203 58.66 -21.94 -16.95
N GLU A 204 57.64 -21.17 -17.30
CA GLU A 204 57.42 -19.81 -16.79
C GLU A 204 56.71 -19.82 -15.43
N SER A 205 56.16 -20.97 -15.01
CA SER A 205 55.30 -21.13 -13.85
C SER A 205 55.68 -22.30 -12.94
N CYS A 206 55.49 -22.10 -11.64
CA CYS A 206 55.68 -23.13 -10.61
C CYS A 206 54.50 -24.11 -10.55
N ASP A 207 54.71 -25.37 -10.15
CA ASP A 207 53.62 -26.37 -10.03
C ASP A 207 52.50 -25.90 -9.08
N SER A 208 52.86 -25.32 -7.93
CA SER A 208 51.90 -24.73 -6.98
C SER A 208 51.04 -23.62 -7.61
N CYS A 209 51.59 -22.89 -8.58
CA CYS A 209 50.94 -21.79 -9.28
C CYS A 209 49.95 -22.35 -10.31
N ILE A 210 50.35 -23.41 -11.02
CA ILE A 210 49.51 -24.13 -12.01
C ILE A 210 48.33 -24.80 -11.30
N GLU A 211 48.57 -25.43 -10.14
CA GLU A 211 47.51 -26.03 -9.32
C GLU A 211 46.54 -24.96 -8.78
N ALA A 212 47.05 -23.81 -8.34
CA ALA A 212 46.21 -22.70 -7.89
C ALA A 212 45.34 -22.14 -9.02
N ALA A 213 45.87 -21.99 -10.24
CA ALA A 213 45.10 -21.61 -11.43
C ALA A 213 44.01 -22.65 -11.77
N GLY A 214 44.30 -23.94 -11.57
CA GLY A 214 43.34 -25.04 -11.74
C GLY A 214 42.30 -25.16 -10.62
N SER A 215 42.43 -24.41 -9.53
CA SER A 215 41.60 -24.52 -8.35
C SER A 215 40.13 -24.17 -8.62
N ARG A 216 39.23 -24.73 -7.80
CA ARG A 216 37.80 -24.43 -7.85
C ARG A 216 37.52 -22.94 -7.56
N GLU A 217 38.36 -22.30 -6.75
CA GLU A 217 38.19 -20.90 -6.36
C GLU A 217 38.37 -19.98 -7.57
N VAL A 218 39.50 -20.11 -8.27
CA VAL A 218 39.80 -19.35 -9.51
C VAL A 218 38.74 -19.61 -10.56
N LYS A 219 38.43 -20.89 -10.85
CA LYS A 219 37.37 -21.25 -11.81
C LYS A 219 36.02 -20.64 -11.46
N SER A 220 35.66 -20.57 -10.18
CA SER A 220 34.40 -19.96 -9.75
C SER A 220 34.37 -18.44 -9.94
N ILE A 221 35.51 -17.77 -9.77
CA ILE A 221 35.62 -16.31 -9.96
C ILE A 221 35.56 -15.99 -11.45
N VAL A 222 36.32 -16.70 -12.28
CA VAL A 222 36.33 -16.53 -13.74
C VAL A 222 34.94 -16.80 -14.31
N TRP A 223 34.31 -17.91 -13.94
CA TRP A 223 32.95 -18.24 -14.39
C TRP A 223 31.92 -17.14 -14.01
N ARG A 224 32.02 -16.56 -12.81
CA ARG A 224 31.15 -15.44 -12.39
C ARG A 224 31.44 -14.13 -13.11
N ALA A 225 32.70 -13.86 -13.44
CA ALA A 225 33.10 -12.70 -14.22
C ALA A 225 32.57 -12.77 -15.66
N GLU A 226 32.46 -13.99 -16.21
CA GLU A 226 31.94 -14.26 -17.56
C GLU A 226 30.42 -14.32 -17.63
N THR A 227 29.76 -14.66 -16.52
CA THR A 227 28.29 -14.71 -16.48
C THR A 227 27.74 -13.30 -16.38
N GLU A 228 27.17 -12.78 -17.48
CA GLU A 228 26.65 -11.40 -17.56
C GLU A 228 25.50 -11.10 -16.61
N THR A 229 24.73 -12.12 -16.22
CA THR A 229 23.59 -11.93 -15.32
C THR A 229 24.00 -12.15 -13.87
N PRO A 230 23.81 -11.16 -12.98
CA PRO A 230 24.02 -11.37 -11.56
C PRO A 230 23.06 -12.44 -11.06
N VAL A 231 23.60 -13.55 -10.58
CA VAL A 231 22.80 -14.65 -10.05
C VAL A 231 22.05 -14.13 -8.81
N ASN A 232 20.73 -14.06 -8.91
CA ASN A 232 19.85 -13.54 -7.87
C ASN A 232 20.10 -14.26 -6.54
N GLY A 233 20.41 -13.50 -5.48
CA GLY A 233 20.56 -14.02 -4.11
C GLY A 233 22.01 -14.24 -3.64
N LEU A 234 23.03 -13.94 -4.46
CA LEU A 234 24.40 -13.91 -3.98
C LEU A 234 24.70 -12.66 -3.15
N ASN A 235 25.66 -12.79 -2.24
CA ASN A 235 26.21 -11.66 -1.51
C ASN A 235 26.89 -10.69 -2.49
N LEU A 236 26.64 -9.39 -2.33
CA LEU A 236 27.20 -8.29 -3.14
C LEU A 236 28.73 -8.34 -3.21
N VAL A 237 29.38 -8.94 -2.20
CA VAL A 237 30.83 -9.09 -2.16
C VAL A 237 31.38 -9.96 -3.29
N TYR A 238 30.58 -10.79 -3.96
CA TYR A 238 31.08 -11.61 -5.08
C TYR A 238 30.85 -11.00 -6.47
N TYR A 239 30.26 -9.80 -6.54
CA TYR A 239 29.91 -9.14 -7.80
C TYR A 239 31.09 -8.38 -8.36
N SER A 240 31.24 -8.37 -9.68
CA SER A 240 32.23 -7.50 -10.35
C SER A 240 31.81 -6.04 -10.30
N HIS A 241 32.75 -5.12 -10.56
CA HIS A 241 32.44 -3.69 -10.64
C HIS A 241 31.34 -3.39 -11.67
N LYS A 242 31.43 -4.01 -12.87
CA LYS A 242 30.40 -3.89 -13.90
C LYS A 242 29.03 -4.35 -13.41
N GLN A 243 28.96 -5.54 -12.81
CA GLN A 243 27.70 -6.09 -12.28
C GLN A 243 27.12 -5.22 -11.16
N LEU A 244 27.96 -4.56 -10.35
CA LEU A 244 27.50 -3.61 -9.33
C LEU A 244 26.95 -2.33 -9.95
N CYS A 245 27.58 -1.79 -11.00
CA CYS A 245 27.04 -0.66 -11.77
C CYS A 245 25.69 -1.01 -12.40
N ASP A 246 25.60 -2.14 -13.10
CA ASP A 246 24.35 -2.59 -13.74
C ASP A 246 23.23 -2.78 -12.70
N LEU A 247 23.57 -3.31 -11.52
CA LEU A 247 22.63 -3.45 -10.41
C LEU A 247 22.18 -2.07 -9.89
N LEU A 248 23.10 -1.13 -9.76
CA LEU A 248 22.81 0.23 -9.30
C LEU A 248 21.88 0.95 -10.29
N ASP A 249 22.15 0.85 -11.59
CA ASP A 249 21.31 1.41 -12.65
C ASP A 249 19.90 0.79 -12.61
N ALA A 250 19.82 -0.55 -12.51
CA ALA A 250 18.53 -1.24 -12.39
C ALA A 250 17.76 -0.86 -11.12
N LYS A 251 18.46 -0.53 -10.02
CA LYS A 251 17.84 -0.01 -8.79
C LYS A 251 17.39 1.43 -8.97
N GLU A 252 18.15 2.27 -9.65
CA GLU A 252 17.78 3.65 -9.95
C GLU A 252 16.54 3.71 -10.86
N GLU A 253 16.47 2.86 -11.89
CA GLU A 253 15.28 2.74 -12.74
C GLU A 253 14.05 2.33 -11.94
N LYS A 254 14.18 1.35 -11.03
CA LYS A 254 13.10 0.95 -10.12
C LYS A 254 12.69 2.11 -9.20
N LEU A 255 13.64 2.84 -8.64
CA LEU A 255 13.36 4.02 -7.81
C LEU A 255 12.60 5.08 -8.62
N LYS A 256 13.03 5.36 -9.84
CA LYS A 256 12.35 6.30 -10.75
C LYS A 256 10.91 5.85 -11.03
N LYS A 257 10.70 4.56 -11.29
CA LYS A 257 9.36 3.98 -11.49
C LYS A 257 8.48 4.15 -10.25
N TYR A 258 8.99 3.87 -9.06
CA TYR A 258 8.24 4.05 -7.81
C TYR A 258 7.95 5.52 -7.51
N ARG A 259 8.87 6.44 -7.82
CA ARG A 259 8.62 7.90 -7.70
C ARG A 259 7.46 8.34 -8.60
N LEU A 260 7.45 7.91 -9.86
CA LEU A 260 6.35 8.20 -10.79
C LEU A 260 5.02 7.63 -10.28
N TYR A 261 5.02 6.40 -9.77
CA TYR A 261 3.83 5.79 -9.17
C TYR A 261 3.32 6.56 -7.95
N GLY A 262 4.23 7.04 -7.10
CA GLY A 262 3.90 7.89 -5.95
C GLY A 262 3.23 9.20 -6.37
N ILE A 263 3.76 9.87 -7.39
CA ILE A 263 3.19 11.11 -7.94
C ILE A 263 1.79 10.85 -8.54
N GLU A 264 1.62 9.78 -9.30
CA GLU A 264 0.33 9.42 -9.89
C GLU A 264 -0.72 9.13 -8.82
N THR A 265 -0.35 8.36 -7.80
CA THR A 265 -1.22 8.01 -6.67
C THR A 265 -1.61 9.26 -5.88
N SER A 266 -0.67 10.16 -5.61
CA SER A 266 -0.94 11.46 -4.98
C SER A 266 -1.93 12.30 -5.79
N ARG A 267 -1.75 12.39 -7.13
CA ARG A 267 -2.71 13.07 -8.02
C ARG A 267 -4.10 12.43 -8.00
N LYS A 268 -4.19 11.10 -7.93
CA LYS A 268 -5.47 10.38 -7.79
C LYS A 268 -6.15 10.72 -6.45
N ALA A 269 -5.39 10.66 -5.35
CA ALA A 269 -5.88 11.01 -4.03
C ALA A 269 -6.39 12.46 -3.96
N LYS A 270 -5.63 13.42 -4.50
CA LYS A 270 -6.03 14.85 -4.56
C LYS A 270 -7.34 15.05 -5.32
N ARG A 271 -7.53 14.34 -6.45
CA ARG A 271 -8.80 14.38 -7.21
C ARG A 271 -9.97 13.81 -6.41
N ILE A 272 -9.78 12.70 -5.69
CA ILE A 272 -10.83 12.10 -4.86
C ILE A 272 -11.18 13.03 -3.69
N LEU A 273 -10.16 13.61 -3.04
CA LEU A 273 -10.36 14.53 -1.93
C LEU A 273 -11.12 15.80 -2.36
N GLY A 274 -10.81 16.34 -3.55
CA GLY A 274 -11.57 17.44 -4.15
C GLY A 274 -13.05 17.09 -4.31
N LYS A 275 -13.36 15.93 -4.93
CA LYS A 275 -14.75 15.45 -5.08
C LYS A 275 -15.47 15.26 -3.74
N LEU A 276 -14.77 14.80 -2.72
CA LEU A 276 -15.32 14.63 -1.37
C LEU A 276 -15.65 16.00 -0.75
N ASN A 277 -14.78 16.99 -0.95
CA ASN A 277 -15.03 18.35 -0.47
C ASN A 277 -16.25 18.98 -1.18
N ASP A 278 -16.37 18.80 -2.50
CA ASP A 278 -17.53 19.26 -3.26
C ASP A 278 -18.84 18.60 -2.75
N GLN A 279 -18.77 17.29 -2.45
CA GLN A 279 -19.90 16.57 -1.85
C GLN A 279 -20.27 17.12 -0.46
N LYS A 280 -19.28 17.44 0.38
CA LYS A 280 -19.52 18.08 1.69
C LYS A 280 -20.18 19.44 1.53
N GLN A 281 -19.69 20.28 0.62
CA GLN A 281 -20.27 21.59 0.33
C GLN A 281 -21.73 21.46 -0.15
N LEU A 282 -22.02 20.51 -1.04
CA LEU A 282 -23.39 20.23 -1.45
C LEU A 282 -24.26 19.81 -0.26
N MET A 283 -23.77 18.93 0.60
CA MET A 283 -24.50 18.50 1.80
C MET A 283 -24.77 19.64 2.78
N PHE A 284 -23.81 20.56 2.97
CA PHE A 284 -24.01 21.76 3.80
C PHE A 284 -25.06 22.70 3.19
N ALA A 285 -24.98 22.97 1.88
CA ALA A 285 -25.98 23.78 1.18
C ALA A 285 -27.39 23.16 1.28
N LEU A 286 -27.49 21.83 1.19
CA LEU A 286 -28.76 21.12 1.37
C LEU A 286 -29.27 21.12 2.81
N ALA A 287 -28.38 21.21 3.80
CA ALA A 287 -28.75 21.31 5.21
C ALA A 287 -29.27 22.71 5.58
N GLU A 288 -28.84 23.74 4.86
CA GLU A 288 -29.27 25.12 5.07
C GLU A 288 -30.64 25.42 4.43
N VAL A 289 -31.01 24.67 3.37
CA VAL A 289 -32.31 24.83 2.70
C VAL A 289 -33.40 24.10 3.49
N ASP A 290 -34.20 24.86 4.23
CA ASP A 290 -35.33 24.37 5.04
C ASP A 290 -36.60 24.08 4.20
N ASP A 291 -36.42 23.54 3.00
CA ASP A 291 -37.52 23.12 2.13
C ASP A 291 -37.73 21.60 2.20
N VAL A 292 -38.90 21.22 2.69
CA VAL A 292 -39.36 19.82 2.80
C VAL A 292 -39.33 19.11 1.43
N ALA A 293 -39.55 19.82 0.33
CA ALA A 293 -39.50 19.26 -1.03
C ALA A 293 -38.06 18.90 -1.44
N VAL A 294 -37.11 19.80 -1.19
CA VAL A 294 -35.68 19.60 -1.48
C VAL A 294 -35.13 18.44 -0.66
N SER A 295 -35.38 18.44 0.65
CA SER A 295 -34.96 17.36 1.56
C SER A 295 -35.46 15.99 1.10
N ARG A 296 -36.67 15.92 0.54
CA ARG A 296 -37.25 14.68 0.02
C ARG A 296 -36.57 14.19 -1.25
N ILE A 297 -36.34 15.07 -2.22
CA ILE A 297 -35.66 14.73 -3.48
C ILE A 297 -34.27 14.17 -3.16
N VAL A 298 -33.54 14.82 -2.25
CA VAL A 298 -32.24 14.39 -1.77
C VAL A 298 -32.32 13.02 -1.10
N LYS A 299 -33.24 12.82 -0.14
CA LYS A 299 -33.42 11.51 0.54
C LYS A 299 -33.72 10.37 -0.44
N VAL A 300 -34.57 10.60 -1.44
CA VAL A 300 -34.88 9.60 -2.47
C VAL A 300 -33.67 9.31 -3.35
N ALA A 301 -32.93 10.35 -3.77
CA ALA A 301 -31.73 10.19 -4.57
C ALA A 301 -30.63 9.44 -3.81
N LEU A 302 -30.43 9.73 -2.53
CA LEU A 302 -29.49 9.02 -1.66
C LEU A 302 -29.88 7.55 -1.46
N ARG A 303 -31.17 7.24 -1.25
CA ARG A 303 -31.67 5.86 -1.17
C ARG A 303 -31.44 5.06 -2.46
N GLN A 304 -31.41 5.74 -3.59
CA GLN A 304 -31.13 5.14 -4.91
C GLN A 304 -29.63 5.10 -5.24
N GLY A 305 -28.75 5.51 -4.31
CA GLY A 305 -27.30 5.52 -4.54
C GLY A 305 -26.85 6.54 -5.59
N CYS A 306 -27.62 7.61 -5.82
CA CYS A 306 -27.28 8.63 -6.81
C CYS A 306 -26.11 9.50 -6.34
N GLY A 307 -25.18 9.79 -7.25
CA GLY A 307 -24.06 10.71 -7.00
C GLY A 307 -24.48 12.19 -6.91
N PRO A 308 -23.58 13.09 -6.45
CA PRO A 308 -23.87 14.51 -6.22
C PRO A 308 -24.43 15.24 -7.46
N ASN A 309 -23.82 15.02 -8.63
CA ASN A 309 -24.27 15.66 -9.88
C ASN A 309 -25.69 15.25 -10.26
N ALA A 310 -26.03 13.96 -10.07
CA ALA A 310 -27.37 13.46 -10.33
C ALA A 310 -28.40 14.03 -9.34
N ILE A 311 -27.99 14.31 -8.08
CA ILE A 311 -28.84 15.01 -7.10
C ILE A 311 -29.11 16.44 -7.57
N VAL A 312 -28.07 17.18 -7.99
CA VAL A 312 -28.21 18.55 -8.51
C VAL A 312 -29.09 18.58 -9.76
N GLU A 313 -28.91 17.63 -10.68
CA GLU A 313 -29.73 17.52 -11.89
C GLU A 313 -31.20 17.22 -11.56
N ARG A 314 -31.48 16.35 -10.58
CA ARG A 314 -32.86 16.11 -10.11
C ARG A 314 -33.49 17.32 -9.45
N LEU A 315 -32.70 18.14 -8.75
CA LEU A 315 -33.18 19.40 -8.18
C LEU A 315 -33.51 20.41 -9.28
N LYS A 316 -32.68 20.53 -10.32
CA LYS A 316 -32.99 21.34 -11.51
C LYS A 316 -34.26 20.85 -12.21
N ASN A 317 -34.37 19.54 -12.43
CA ASN A 317 -35.57 18.95 -13.03
C ASN A 317 -36.82 19.16 -12.15
N ALA A 318 -36.67 19.18 -10.82
CA ALA A 318 -37.77 19.49 -9.92
C ALA A 318 -38.16 20.97 -9.97
N GLN A 319 -37.19 21.88 -10.09
CA GLN A 319 -37.42 23.31 -10.29
C GLN A 319 -38.18 23.58 -11.60
N GLU A 320 -37.85 22.84 -12.67
CA GLU A 320 -38.57 22.87 -13.95
C GLU A 320 -39.91 22.10 -13.92
N GLY A 321 -40.25 21.48 -12.79
CA GLY A 321 -41.49 20.70 -12.61
C GLY A 321 -41.49 19.33 -13.30
N LEU A 322 -40.38 18.92 -13.89
CA LEU A 322 -40.18 17.63 -14.58
C LEU A 322 -40.03 16.45 -13.61
N TYR A 323 -39.75 16.71 -12.32
CA TYR A 323 -39.53 15.67 -11.31
C TYR A 323 -40.43 15.86 -10.07
N LYS A 324 -41.20 14.82 -9.69
CA LYS A 324 -42.08 14.79 -8.50
C LYS A 324 -41.85 13.52 -7.68
N CYS A 325 -41.49 13.65 -6.39
CA CYS A 325 -41.36 12.51 -5.47
C CYS A 325 -42.74 12.10 -4.92
N GLN A 326 -43.26 10.94 -5.33
CA GLN A 326 -44.69 10.61 -5.23
C GLN A 326 -45.13 9.74 -4.03
N THR A 327 -44.24 9.00 -3.37
CA THR A 327 -44.65 7.79 -2.59
C THR A 327 -45.53 8.07 -1.36
N TYR A 328 -45.09 8.86 -0.39
CA TYR A 328 -45.85 9.09 0.85
C TYR A 328 -47.08 10.00 0.66
N LEU A 329 -47.11 10.77 -0.42
CA LEU A 329 -48.26 11.61 -0.76
C LEU A 329 -49.47 10.77 -1.20
N ILE A 330 -49.24 9.55 -1.68
CA ILE A 330 -50.32 8.65 -2.11
C ILE A 330 -51.17 8.24 -0.90
N ASP A 331 -50.56 7.95 0.25
CA ASP A 331 -51.29 7.55 1.46
C ASP A 331 -52.14 8.69 2.02
N ILE A 332 -51.58 9.91 2.08
CA ILE A 332 -52.31 11.12 2.52
C ILE A 332 -53.45 11.45 1.54
N ALA A 333 -53.19 11.29 0.23
CA ALA A 333 -54.20 11.48 -0.80
C ALA A 333 -55.31 10.42 -0.72
N LEU A 334 -54.96 9.16 -0.44
CA LEU A 334 -55.91 8.07 -0.22
C LEU A 334 -56.75 8.32 1.03
N LEU A 335 -56.14 8.72 2.14
CA LEU A 335 -56.85 9.07 3.37
C LEU A 335 -57.83 10.23 3.13
N SER A 336 -57.36 11.28 2.46
CA SER A 336 -58.19 12.43 2.07
C SER A 336 -59.37 12.03 1.20
N LEU A 337 -59.15 11.11 0.24
CA LEU A 337 -60.19 10.57 -0.63
C LEU A 337 -61.22 9.75 0.16
N ARG A 338 -60.77 8.97 1.15
CA ARG A 338 -61.66 8.14 1.98
C ARG A 338 -62.48 8.97 2.97
N LEU A 339 -61.90 10.03 3.54
CA LEU A 339 -62.56 10.86 4.55
C LEU A 339 -63.50 11.91 3.96
N GLY A 340 -63.09 12.61 2.90
CA GLY A 340 -63.86 13.73 2.33
C GLY A 340 -64.22 13.58 0.86
N GLY A 341 -63.97 12.40 0.28
CA GLY A 341 -64.34 12.09 -1.08
C GLY A 341 -63.53 12.84 -2.16
N PRO A 342 -63.98 12.75 -3.42
CA PRO A 342 -63.29 13.33 -4.57
C PRO A 342 -63.09 14.85 -4.49
N ARG A 343 -64.04 15.57 -3.88
CA ARG A 343 -64.01 17.04 -3.78
C ARG A 343 -62.93 17.51 -2.81
N LEU A 344 -62.84 16.89 -1.63
CA LEU A 344 -61.78 17.22 -0.67
C LEU A 344 -60.41 16.92 -1.25
N LEU A 345 -60.23 15.73 -1.85
CA LEU A 345 -58.97 15.40 -2.51
C LEU A 345 -58.65 16.39 -3.64
N GLY A 346 -59.64 16.83 -4.42
CA GLY A 346 -59.45 17.82 -5.48
C GLY A 346 -58.96 19.17 -4.97
N VAL A 347 -59.52 19.66 -3.85
CA VAL A 347 -59.07 20.91 -3.20
C VAL A 347 -57.66 20.73 -2.64
N LEU A 348 -57.42 19.64 -1.90
CA LEU A 348 -56.13 19.37 -1.28
C LEU A 348 -55.03 19.11 -2.31
N SER A 349 -55.34 18.44 -3.42
CA SER A 349 -54.41 18.24 -4.54
C SER A 349 -53.91 19.56 -5.11
N LYS A 350 -54.79 20.58 -5.19
CA LYS A 350 -54.41 21.93 -5.62
C LYS A 350 -53.67 22.71 -4.54
N ALA A 351 -54.06 22.59 -3.27
CA ALA A 351 -53.50 23.37 -2.17
C ALA A 351 -52.14 22.84 -1.67
N LEU A 352 -51.99 21.52 -1.60
CA LEU A 352 -50.84 20.82 -0.99
C LEU A 352 -50.02 20.00 -2.00
N ASN A 353 -50.34 20.09 -3.30
CA ASN A 353 -49.68 19.33 -4.38
C ASN A 353 -49.70 17.80 -4.17
N ILE A 354 -50.77 17.27 -3.55
CA ILE A 354 -50.99 15.82 -3.38
C ILE A 354 -51.49 15.21 -4.72
N PRO A 355 -51.23 13.91 -4.99
CA PRO A 355 -51.64 13.24 -6.21
C PRO A 355 -53.12 13.40 -6.50
N GLY A 356 -53.44 13.63 -7.78
CA GLY A 356 -54.81 13.67 -8.26
C GLY A 356 -55.50 12.32 -8.15
N ILE A 357 -56.82 12.33 -8.25
CA ILE A 357 -57.69 11.16 -8.02
C ILE A 357 -57.33 9.96 -8.89
N SER A 358 -56.96 10.19 -10.16
CA SER A 358 -56.53 9.13 -11.09
C SER A 358 -55.25 8.44 -10.63
N THR A 359 -54.31 9.21 -10.09
CA THR A 359 -53.03 8.71 -9.58
C THR A 359 -53.23 7.91 -8.30
N VAL A 360 -54.10 8.39 -7.41
CA VAL A 360 -54.49 7.65 -6.20
C VAL A 360 -55.13 6.33 -6.60
N TYR A 361 -56.10 6.30 -7.52
CA TYR A 361 -56.74 5.03 -7.92
C TYR A 361 -55.80 4.03 -8.61
N ARG A 362 -54.72 4.50 -9.22
CA ARG A 362 -53.71 3.66 -9.87
C ARG A 362 -52.75 3.03 -8.86
N HIS A 363 -52.43 3.75 -7.78
CA HIS A 363 -51.44 3.33 -6.79
C HIS A 363 -52.04 2.89 -5.46
N ALA A 364 -53.33 3.14 -5.22
CA ALA A 364 -54.02 2.63 -4.05
C ALA A 364 -54.11 1.11 -4.16
N GLU A 365 -53.56 0.43 -3.17
CA GLU A 365 -53.78 -1.00 -3.00
C GLU A 365 -55.28 -1.24 -2.88
N ARG A 366 -55.83 -2.00 -3.83
CA ARG A 366 -57.23 -2.38 -3.80
C ARG A 366 -57.33 -3.66 -2.98
N ALA A 367 -57.94 -3.54 -1.81
CA ALA A 367 -58.44 -4.72 -1.12
C ALA A 367 -59.43 -5.43 -2.06
N TYR A 368 -59.10 -6.66 -2.43
CA TYR A 368 -59.94 -7.48 -3.28
C TYR A 368 -60.81 -8.36 -2.38
N MET A 369 -62.11 -8.06 -2.33
CA MET A 369 -63.09 -8.93 -1.69
C MET A 369 -63.69 -9.85 -2.75
N ARG A 370 -63.54 -11.15 -2.56
CA ARG A 370 -64.16 -12.18 -3.40
C ARG A 370 -65.64 -12.29 -3.01
N PRO A 371 -66.58 -12.00 -3.93
CA PRO A 371 -68.00 -12.17 -3.65
C PRO A 371 -68.37 -13.65 -3.60
N SER A 372 -69.31 -14.00 -2.72
CA SER A 372 -69.94 -15.32 -2.65
C SER A 372 -71.31 -15.26 -3.33
N ILE A 373 -71.64 -16.26 -4.14
CA ILE A 373 -72.92 -16.34 -4.88
C ILE A 373 -74.06 -16.81 -3.96
N ALA A 374 -73.73 -17.60 -2.93
CA ALA A 374 -74.66 -18.13 -1.95
C ALA A 374 -74.14 -17.83 -0.53
N PHE A 375 -74.56 -18.62 0.47
CA PHE A 375 -74.02 -18.51 1.81
C PHE A 375 -72.48 -18.66 1.77
N PRO A 376 -71.72 -17.72 2.38
CA PRO A 376 -70.27 -17.71 2.23
C PRO A 376 -69.64 -18.96 2.83
N THR A 377 -68.72 -19.55 2.10
CA THR A 377 -67.96 -20.71 2.59
C THR A 377 -66.81 -20.25 3.49
N GLU A 378 -66.37 -21.12 4.40
CA GLU A 378 -65.26 -20.82 5.31
C GLU A 378 -64.00 -20.40 4.55
N GLU A 379 -63.68 -21.08 3.46
CA GLU A 379 -62.51 -20.74 2.62
C GLU A 379 -62.62 -19.35 1.97
N GLU A 380 -63.81 -18.93 1.55
CA GLU A 380 -64.03 -17.61 0.98
C GLU A 380 -63.88 -16.52 2.04
N VAL A 381 -64.40 -16.77 3.24
CA VAL A 381 -64.25 -15.87 4.38
C VAL A 381 -62.78 -15.73 4.76
N LEU A 382 -62.04 -16.84 4.89
CA LEU A 382 -60.62 -16.82 5.22
C LEU A 382 -59.80 -16.08 4.16
N LYS A 383 -60.03 -16.35 2.87
CA LYS A 383 -59.35 -15.64 1.77
C LYS A 383 -59.64 -14.14 1.77
N ASN A 384 -60.86 -13.74 2.12
CA ASN A 384 -61.23 -12.32 2.23
C ASN A 384 -60.63 -11.66 3.46
N ILE A 385 -60.55 -12.37 4.59
CA ILE A 385 -59.83 -11.88 5.78
C ILE A 385 -58.35 -11.70 5.45
N ASP A 386 -57.72 -12.67 4.77
CA ASP A 386 -56.33 -12.56 4.35
C ASP A 386 -56.12 -11.42 3.34
N SER A 387 -57.04 -11.20 2.40
CA SER A 387 -56.90 -10.11 1.43
C SER A 387 -57.12 -8.71 2.03
N MET A 388 -58.00 -8.60 3.03
CA MET A 388 -58.33 -7.31 3.67
C MET A 388 -57.43 -6.98 4.86
N CYS A 389 -57.03 -7.99 5.62
CA CYS A 389 -56.26 -7.84 6.85
C CYS A 389 -54.79 -8.29 6.69
N GLY A 390 -54.43 -8.94 5.58
CA GLY A 390 -53.11 -9.53 5.34
C GLY A 390 -52.03 -8.53 4.91
N HIS A 391 -52.04 -7.30 5.42
CA HIS A 391 -50.86 -6.46 5.23
C HIS A 391 -49.68 -7.16 5.96
N PRO A 392 -48.55 -7.46 5.29
CA PRO A 392 -47.44 -8.20 5.88
C PRO A 392 -46.88 -7.63 7.18
N LYS A 393 -47.08 -6.33 7.45
CA LYS A 393 -46.71 -5.68 8.73
C LYS A 393 -47.73 -5.91 9.85
N ALA A 394 -49.01 -6.10 9.52
CA ALA A 394 -50.06 -6.44 10.48
C ALA A 394 -50.05 -7.94 10.82
N MET A 395 -49.57 -8.79 9.91
CA MET A 395 -49.42 -10.25 10.10
C MET A 395 -48.06 -10.68 10.66
N VAL A 396 -47.23 -9.76 11.16
CA VAL A 396 -46.09 -10.14 12.02
C VAL A 396 -46.67 -11.00 13.15
N PRO A 397 -46.10 -12.17 13.46
CA PRO A 397 -46.59 -13.05 14.51
C PRO A 397 -46.38 -12.38 15.86
N SER A 398 -47.29 -11.47 16.21
CA SER A 398 -47.52 -11.06 17.58
C SER A 398 -47.95 -12.32 18.32
N THR A 399 -47.30 -12.63 19.44
CA THR A 399 -47.48 -13.82 20.28
C THR A 399 -48.90 -14.01 20.87
N GLY A 400 -49.89 -13.21 20.45
CA GLY A 400 -51.27 -13.27 20.90
C GLY A 400 -52.22 -13.88 19.86
N ILE A 401 -53.14 -14.73 20.33
CA ILE A 401 -54.27 -15.24 19.56
C ILE A 401 -55.15 -14.05 19.14
N ARG A 402 -55.51 -13.96 17.86
CA ARG A 402 -56.44 -12.96 17.35
C ARG A 402 -57.78 -13.62 17.05
N GLY A 403 -58.83 -13.17 17.73
CA GLY A 403 -60.21 -13.56 17.44
C GLY A 403 -60.82 -12.63 16.40
N PHE A 404 -61.57 -13.20 15.46
CA PHE A 404 -62.37 -12.45 14.50
C PHE A 404 -63.84 -12.76 14.72
N SER A 405 -64.70 -11.74 14.77
CA SER A 405 -66.15 -11.89 14.80
C SER A 405 -66.72 -11.51 13.45
N VAL A 406 -67.43 -12.44 12.79
CA VAL A 406 -68.13 -12.16 11.54
C VAL A 406 -69.60 -11.85 11.86
N LEU A 407 -70.02 -10.64 11.52
CA LEU A 407 -71.41 -10.20 11.65
C LEU A 407 -72.01 -10.09 10.24
N ILE A 408 -73.13 -10.75 10.01
CA ILE A 408 -73.80 -10.79 8.69
C ILE A 408 -75.15 -10.10 8.83
N ASP A 409 -75.38 -9.09 7.99
CA ASP A 409 -76.66 -8.40 7.90
C ASP A 409 -77.01 -8.16 6.42
N LYS A 410 -78.29 -7.91 6.14
CA LYS A 410 -78.79 -7.61 4.80
C LYS A 410 -78.80 -6.10 4.57
N ILE A 411 -78.19 -5.66 3.47
CA ILE A 411 -78.32 -4.29 2.97
C ILE A 411 -79.30 -4.28 1.79
N ALA A 412 -80.28 -3.37 1.82
CA ALA A 412 -81.13 -3.14 0.67
C ALA A 412 -80.33 -2.38 -0.39
N LEU A 413 -80.22 -2.93 -1.60
CA LEU A 413 -79.59 -2.30 -2.74
C LEU A 413 -80.66 -1.90 -3.77
N GLU A 414 -80.44 -0.79 -4.49
CA GLU A 414 -81.25 -0.48 -5.66
C GLU A 414 -80.93 -1.47 -6.78
N GLU A 415 -81.96 -2.10 -7.35
CA GLU A 415 -81.83 -2.89 -8.57
C GLU A 415 -81.47 -1.96 -9.73
N ARG A 416 -80.20 -1.98 -10.14
CA ARG A 416 -79.71 -1.32 -11.36
C ARG A 416 -79.06 -2.38 -12.25
N ILE A 417 -79.59 -2.55 -13.46
CA ILE A 417 -79.14 -3.51 -14.47
C ILE A 417 -77.89 -3.00 -15.18
#